data_AF-A0A1G1G6U5-F1
#
_entry.id   AF-A0A1G1G6U5-F1
#
_cell.length_a   1.000
_cell.length_b   1.000
_cell.length_c   1.000
_cell.angle_alpha   90.00
_cell.angle_beta   90.00
_cell.angle_gamma   90.00
#
_symmetry.space_group_name_H-M   'P 1'
#
loop_
_entity.id
_entity.type
_entity.pdbx_description
1 polymer ?
#
loop_
_entity_poly.entity_id
_entity_poly.type
_entity_poly.pdbx_seq_one_letter_code
_entity_poly.pdbx_strand_id
1 'polypeptide(L)'
;MKKIKYLFPFMLIFIVLLITSAHAADSITVSCYVDNPSDNIEMGDIEVFNIDEAANACNNTFDDCEGNCTGCYINSESIEICVDMTGNKFNKE
;
A
#
# COMPACT_ATOMS: atom_id res chain seq x y z
N MET A 1 17.44 -15.11 54.13
CA MET A 1 17.00 -14.40 52.91
C MET A 1 17.78 -14.98 51.71
N LYS A 2 17.21 -15.94 50.97
CA LYS A 2 17.85 -16.60 49.81
C LYS A 2 16.78 -16.94 48.76
N LYS A 3 16.24 -15.96 48.03
CA LYS A 3 15.29 -16.22 46.91
C LYS A 3 15.41 -15.24 45.72
N ILE A 4 16.57 -14.58 45.54
CA ILE A 4 16.77 -13.56 44.48
C ILE A 4 17.57 -14.08 43.27
N LYS A 5 18.02 -15.34 43.24
CA LYS A 5 18.86 -15.86 42.14
C LYS A 5 18.08 -16.28 40.88
N TYR A 6 16.76 -16.45 40.95
CA TYR A 6 15.95 -16.98 39.83
C TYR A 6 15.11 -15.92 39.10
N LEU A 7 15.09 -14.67 39.57
CA LEU A 7 14.38 -13.57 38.90
C LEU A 7 15.08 -13.10 37.61
N PHE A 8 16.41 -13.19 37.59
CA PHE A 8 17.23 -12.72 36.47
C PHE A 8 17.07 -13.53 35.17
N PRO A 9 17.09 -14.88 35.17
CA PRO A 9 16.90 -15.65 33.93
C PRO A 9 15.46 -15.57 33.39
N PHE A 10 14.47 -15.36 34.26
CA PHE A 10 13.06 -15.26 33.85
C PHE A 10 12.79 -13.93 33.11
N MET A 11 13.46 -12.85 33.51
CA MET A 11 13.41 -11.56 32.83
C MET A 11 14.05 -11.59 31.44
N LEU A 12 15.13 -12.37 31.27
CA LEU A 12 15.81 -12.54 29.98
C LEU A 12 14.97 -13.31 28.95
N ILE A 13 14.20 -14.31 29.38
CA ILE A 13 13.27 -15.04 28.50
C ILE A 13 12.14 -14.13 27.99
N PHE A 14 11.67 -13.19 28.81
CA PHE A 14 10.62 -12.24 28.42
C PHE A 14 11.07 -11.24 27.35
N ILE A 15 12.35 -10.86 27.36
CA ILE A 15 12.92 -9.90 26.38
C ILE A 15 13.06 -10.54 24.99
N VAL A 16 13.33 -11.85 24.92
CA VAL A 16 13.45 -12.58 23.63
C VAL A 16 12.09 -12.76 22.94
N LEU A 17 10.99 -12.79 23.69
CA LEU A 17 9.62 -12.91 23.16
C LEU A 17 9.08 -11.61 22.52
N LEU A 18 9.76 -10.47 22.71
CA LEU A 18 9.35 -9.17 22.14
C LEU A 18 9.90 -8.92 20.72
N ILE A 19 10.61 -9.88 20.13
CA ILE A 19 11.04 -9.81 18.73
C ILE A 19 9.82 -10.17 17.87
N THR A 20 8.85 -9.26 17.82
CA THR A 20 7.72 -9.33 16.90
C THR A 20 8.24 -9.22 15.48
N SER A 21 7.83 -10.13 14.61
CA SER A 21 8.15 -10.13 13.18
C SER A 21 7.62 -8.85 12.52
N ALA A 22 8.53 -7.94 12.15
CA ALA A 22 8.21 -6.86 11.22
C ALA A 22 7.96 -7.50 9.86
N HIS A 23 6.69 -7.71 9.49
CA HIS A 23 6.31 -7.94 8.11
C HIS A 23 6.33 -6.58 7.41
N ALA A 24 7.36 -6.33 6.62
CA ALA A 24 7.30 -5.25 5.64
C ALA A 24 6.32 -5.72 4.54
N ALA A 25 5.22 -4.98 4.36
CA ALA A 25 4.39 -5.15 3.17
C ALA A 25 5.14 -4.51 2.00
N ASP A 26 5.25 -5.22 0.89
CA ASP A 26 5.81 -4.66 -0.33
C ASP A 26 4.86 -3.56 -0.84
N SER A 27 5.41 -2.39 -1.16
CA SER A 27 4.64 -1.32 -1.81
C SER A 27 4.50 -1.59 -3.31
N ILE A 28 3.42 -1.07 -3.89
CA ILE A 28 3.08 -1.15 -5.30
C ILE A 28 3.09 0.27 -5.84
N THR A 29 3.87 0.52 -6.89
CA THR A 29 3.83 1.78 -7.62
C THR A 29 2.58 1.84 -8.48
N VAL A 30 1.86 2.94 -8.37
CA VAL A 30 0.60 3.22 -9.08
C VAL A 30 0.72 4.56 -9.79
N SER A 31 0.39 4.60 -11.06
CA SER A 31 0.25 5.83 -11.85
C SER A 31 -1.18 6.35 -11.76
N CYS A 32 -1.34 7.63 -11.41
CA CYS A 32 -2.62 8.29 -11.20
C CYS A 32 -3.04 9.07 -12.44
N TYR A 33 -4.28 8.87 -12.88
CA TYR A 33 -4.87 9.55 -14.05
C TYR A 33 -6.17 10.25 -13.68
N VAL A 34 -6.41 11.43 -14.22
CA VAL A 34 -7.70 12.14 -14.08
C VAL A 34 -8.74 11.52 -15.01
N ASP A 35 -9.94 11.29 -14.49
CA ASP A 35 -11.06 10.69 -15.20
C ASP A 35 -10.68 9.33 -15.82
N ASN A 36 -10.67 9.24 -17.16
CA ASN A 36 -10.38 8.03 -17.88
C ASN A 36 -8.88 7.90 -18.18
N PRO A 37 -8.19 6.83 -17.74
CA PRO A 37 -6.77 6.63 -18.03
C PRO A 37 -6.45 6.54 -19.54
N SER A 38 -7.41 6.21 -20.41
CA SER A 38 -7.22 6.22 -21.87
C SER A 38 -7.05 7.64 -22.45
N ASP A 39 -7.48 8.68 -21.73
CA ASP A 39 -7.25 10.07 -22.13
C ASP A 39 -5.80 10.52 -21.89
N ASN A 40 -5.00 9.67 -21.22
CA ASN A 40 -3.57 9.87 -20.93
C ASN A 40 -3.26 11.17 -20.18
N ILE A 41 -4.19 11.62 -19.33
CA ILE A 41 -3.98 12.77 -18.44
C ILE A 41 -3.41 12.27 -17.12
N GLU A 42 -2.11 12.02 -17.11
CA GLU A 42 -1.37 11.52 -15.95
C GLU A 42 -1.05 12.66 -14.96
N MET A 43 -1.30 12.43 -13.67
CA MET A 43 -0.95 13.34 -12.57
C MET A 43 0.42 13.02 -11.98
N GLY A 44 0.77 11.73 -11.94
CA GLY A 44 2.05 11.22 -11.45
C GLY A 44 1.89 9.90 -10.71
N ASP A 45 3.00 9.42 -10.13
CA ASP A 45 3.07 8.13 -9.46
C ASP A 45 3.02 8.23 -7.93
N ILE A 46 2.37 7.25 -7.30
CA ILE A 46 2.34 7.07 -5.85
C ILE A 46 2.69 5.63 -5.46
N GLU A 47 3.03 5.40 -4.20
CA GLU A 47 3.17 4.06 -3.63
C GLU A 47 1.97 3.71 -2.75
N VAL A 48 1.39 2.53 -2.96
CA VAL A 48 0.31 1.99 -2.14
C VAL A 48 0.65 0.59 -1.64
N PHE A 49 0.11 0.21 -0.49
CA PHE A 49 0.25 -1.16 0.04
C PHE A 49 -0.95 -2.04 -0.29
N ASN A 50 -2.05 -1.43 -0.70
CA ASN A 50 -3.27 -2.11 -1.11
C ASN A 50 -3.75 -1.50 -2.43
N ILE A 51 -3.75 -2.31 -3.48
CA ILE A 51 -4.14 -1.84 -4.81
C ILE A 51 -5.63 -1.48 -4.90
N ASP A 52 -6.47 -2.04 -4.05
CA ASP A 52 -7.90 -1.73 -4.01
C ASP A 52 -8.16 -0.30 -3.50
N GLU A 53 -7.17 0.35 -2.89
CA GLU A 53 -7.22 1.73 -2.40
C GLU A 53 -6.55 2.73 -3.34
N ALA A 54 -6.03 2.27 -4.49
CA ALA A 54 -5.25 3.08 -5.43
C ALA A 54 -5.96 4.37 -5.87
N ALA A 55 -7.22 4.28 -6.31
CA ALA A 55 -8.00 5.43 -6.73
C ALA A 55 -8.19 6.46 -5.59
N ASN A 56 -8.51 5.98 -4.38
CA ASN A 56 -8.65 6.85 -3.21
C ASN A 56 -7.31 7.52 -2.85
N ALA A 57 -6.21 6.78 -2.91
CA ALA A 57 -4.88 7.32 -2.64
C ALA A 57 -4.47 8.39 -3.67
N CYS A 58 -4.75 8.17 -4.95
CA CYS A 58 -4.56 9.16 -6.01
C CYS A 58 -5.35 10.45 -5.73
N ASN A 59 -6.65 10.33 -5.43
CA ASN A 59 -7.51 11.48 -5.12
C ASN A 59 -7.09 12.24 -3.86
N ASN A 60 -6.51 11.55 -2.88
CA ASN A 60 -5.99 12.20 -1.67
C ASN A 60 -4.63 12.88 -1.89
N THR A 61 -3.90 12.49 -2.94
CA THR A 61 -2.55 12.99 -3.24
C THR A 61 -2.59 14.15 -4.22
N PHE A 62 -3.47 14.08 -5.22
CA PHE A 62 -3.59 15.05 -6.30
C PHE A 62 -4.95 15.74 -6.23
N ASP A 63 -4.97 16.99 -5.75
CA ASP A 63 -6.19 17.79 -5.64
C ASP A 63 -6.87 18.02 -7.01
N ASP A 64 -6.07 18.05 -8.09
CA ASP A 64 -6.52 18.21 -9.47
C ASP A 64 -7.43 17.06 -9.95
N CYS A 65 -7.49 15.95 -9.20
CA CYS A 65 -8.39 14.84 -9.47
C CYS A 65 -9.86 15.14 -9.19
N GLU A 66 -10.17 16.10 -8.30
CA GLU A 66 -11.53 16.43 -7.84
C GLU A 66 -12.39 15.21 -7.43
N GLY A 67 -11.77 14.10 -6.99
CA GLY A 67 -12.47 12.87 -6.63
C GLY A 67 -12.70 11.87 -7.76
N ASN A 68 -12.19 12.13 -8.97
CA ASN A 68 -12.40 11.31 -10.17
C ASN A 68 -11.13 10.58 -10.66
N CYS A 69 -10.06 10.55 -9.87
CA CYS A 69 -8.86 9.84 -10.31
C CYS A 69 -8.99 8.32 -10.30
N THR A 70 -8.30 7.72 -11.27
CA THR A 70 -8.09 6.28 -11.42
C THR A 70 -6.63 5.97 -11.11
N GLY A 71 -6.36 4.87 -10.39
CA GLY A 71 -5.00 4.40 -10.15
C GLY A 71 -4.68 3.17 -11.00
N CYS A 72 -3.60 3.21 -11.79
CA CYS A 72 -3.18 2.10 -12.64
C CYS A 72 -1.83 1.52 -12.23
N TYR A 73 -1.65 0.21 -12.40
CA TYR A 73 -0.42 -0.51 -12.09
C TYR A 73 -0.15 -1.56 -13.16
N ILE A 74 1.12 -1.94 -13.30
CA ILE A 74 1.53 -3.00 -14.21
C ILE A 74 1.48 -4.34 -13.47
N ASN A 75 0.71 -5.30 -13.99
CA ASN A 75 0.64 -6.65 -13.42
C ASN A 75 1.86 -7.52 -13.81
N SER A 76 1.93 -8.75 -13.31
CA SER A 76 3.03 -9.69 -13.61
C SER A 76 3.15 -10.07 -15.09
N GLU A 77 2.11 -9.84 -15.89
CA GLU A 77 2.05 -10.11 -17.32
C GLU A 77 2.39 -8.87 -18.17
N SER A 78 2.84 -7.79 -17.54
CA SER A 78 3.12 -6.49 -18.18
C SER A 78 1.88 -5.83 -18.79
N ILE A 79 0.70 -6.09 -18.22
CA ILE A 79 -0.57 -5.46 -18.59
C ILE A 79 -0.86 -4.34 -17.59
N GLU A 80 -1.22 -3.16 -18.09
CA GLU A 80 -1.64 -2.03 -17.25
C GLU A 80 -3.11 -2.23 -16.81
N ILE A 81 -3.29 -2.42 -15.51
CA ILE A 81 -4.58 -2.62 -14.85
C ILE A 81 -4.89 -1.37 -14.05
N CYS A 82 -6.06 -0.80 -14.29
CA CYS A 82 -6.57 0.38 -13.63
C CYS A 82 -7.65 0.02 -12.62
N VAL A 83 -7.74 0.81 -11.55
CA VAL A 83 -8.71 0.68 -10.47
C VAL A 83 -9.49 1.99 -10.36
N ASP A 84 -10.81 1.93 -10.48
CA ASP A 84 -11.69 3.08 -10.31
C ASP A 84 -12.02 3.39 -8.84
N MET A 85 -12.74 4.49 -8.60
CA MET A 85 -13.18 4.92 -7.27
C MET A 85 -14.10 3.95 -6.53
N THR A 86 -14.71 3.00 -7.25
CA THR A 86 -15.56 1.95 -6.66
C THR A 86 -14.79 0.65 -6.40
N GLY A 87 -13.50 0.60 -6.77
CA GLY A 87 -12.63 -0.56 -6.66
C GLY A 87 -12.75 -1.53 -7.84
N ASN A 88 -13.45 -1.17 -8.93
CA ASN A 88 -13.50 -2.04 -10.11
C ASN A 88 -12.15 -1.98 -10.83
N LYS A 89 -11.69 -3.16 -11.26
CA LYS A 89 -10.46 -3.33 -12.01
C LYS A 89 -10.76 -3.50 -13.49
N PHE A 90 -10.03 -2.79 -14.34
CA PHE A 90 -10.17 -2.87 -15.77
C PHE A 90 -8.80 -2.71 -16.44
N ASN A 91 -8.67 -3.23 -17.66
CA ASN A 91 -7.45 -3.01 -18.43
C ASN A 91 -7.47 -1.59 -18.99
N LYS A 92 -6.33 -0.92 -18.99
CA LYS A 92 -6.20 0.33 -19.75
C LYS A 92 -6.26 0.00 -21.24
N GLU A 93 -7.24 0.56 -21.94
CA GLU A 93 -7.41 0.44 -23.40
C GLU A 93 -6.58 1.48 -24.16
#